data_AF-A0A3A6NJT0-F1
#
_entry.id   AF-A0A3A6NJT0-F1
#
_cell.length_a   1.000
_cell.length_b   1.000
_cell.length_c   1.000
_cell.angle_alpha   90.00
_cell.angle_beta   90.00
_cell.angle_gamma   90.00
#
_symmetry.space_group_name_H-M   'P 1'
#
loop_
_entity.id
_entity.type
_entity.pdbx_description
1 polymer ?
#
loop_
_entity_poly.entity_id
_entity_poly.type
_entity_poly.pdbx_seq_one_letter_code
_entity_poly.pdbx_strand_id
1 'polypeptide(L)'
;MPGKNEKGFTLIELLIVIAIIGVLAGIAIPSFTGQVDTARVKADDASMTAIANAVRVYYAEHNKWPGGLINDSVGIKLDPDEVNTDNKLAKDLKTYLDTIPKPQQGTDKFFWVRISAGKVEVKVGGAASPF
;
A
#
# COMPACT_ATOMS: atom_id res chain seq x y z
N MET A 1 -44.97 17.47 51.83
CA MET A 1 -43.89 17.33 50.83
C MET A 1 -44.46 16.52 49.66
N PRO A 2 -44.46 17.00 48.41
CA PRO A 2 -45.06 16.24 47.31
C PRO A 2 -44.15 15.05 46.96
N GLY A 3 -44.73 13.85 46.92
CA GLY A 3 -44.06 12.63 46.51
C GLY A 3 -43.63 12.72 45.05
N LYS A 4 -42.36 12.42 44.80
CA LYS A 4 -41.77 12.40 43.46
C LYS A 4 -42.45 11.27 42.69
N ASN A 5 -43.13 11.58 41.58
CA ASN A 5 -43.77 10.58 40.72
C ASN A 5 -42.69 9.76 40.02
N GLU A 6 -42.35 8.61 40.59
CA GLU A 6 -41.45 7.64 39.98
C GLU A 6 -42.23 6.87 38.91
N LYS A 7 -42.16 7.35 37.66
CA LYS A 7 -42.69 6.62 36.51
C LYS A 7 -41.80 5.41 36.25
N GLY A 8 -42.27 4.22 36.63
CA GLY A 8 -41.63 2.96 36.28
C GLY A 8 -41.69 2.71 34.77
N PHE A 9 -40.59 2.22 34.22
CA PHE A 9 -40.47 1.82 32.81
C PHE A 9 -41.36 0.61 32.54
N THR A 10 -42.11 0.59 31.44
CA THR A 10 -42.93 -0.57 31.11
C THR A 10 -42.10 -1.67 30.44
N LEU A 11 -42.43 -2.94 30.71
CA LEU A 11 -41.78 -4.08 30.06
C LEU A 11 -41.98 -4.06 28.54
N ILE A 12 -43.11 -3.51 28.06
CA ILE A 12 -43.39 -3.39 26.64
C ILE A 12 -42.50 -2.35 25.95
N GLU A 13 -42.16 -1.24 26.62
CA GLU A 13 -41.20 -0.26 26.12
C GLU A 13 -39.82 -0.89 25.92
N LEU A 14 -39.37 -1.73 26.87
CA LEU A 14 -38.08 -2.41 26.74
C LEU A 14 -38.09 -3.45 25.62
N LEU A 15 -39.21 -4.16 25.45
CA LEU A 15 -39.38 -5.21 24.44
C LEU A 15 -39.31 -4.64 23.02
N ILE A 16 -39.92 -3.48 22.78
CA ILE A 16 -39.87 -2.82 21.46
C ILE A 16 -38.45 -2.33 21.16
N VAL A 17 -37.73 -1.81 22.15
CA VAL A 17 -36.34 -1.32 21.96
C VAL A 17 -35.41 -2.47 21.55
N ILE A 18 -35.45 -3.61 22.23
CA ILE A 18 -34.62 -4.76 21.85
C ILE A 18 -35.02 -5.36 20.51
N ALA A 19 -36.30 -5.30 20.14
CA ALA A 19 -36.78 -5.74 18.83
C ALA A 19 -36.22 -4.86 17.70
N ILE A 20 -36.22 -3.53 17.87
CA ILE A 20 -35.65 -2.59 16.89
C ILE A 20 -34.12 -2.75 16.81
N ILE A 21 -33.42 -2.87 17.94
CA ILE A 21 -31.97 -3.11 17.97
C ILE A 21 -31.63 -4.42 17.27
N GLY A 22 -32.43 -5.49 17.47
CA GLY A 22 -32.24 -6.78 16.80
C GLY A 22 -32.37 -6.69 15.27
N VAL A 23 -33.33 -5.91 14.75
CA VAL A 23 -33.49 -5.67 13.31
C VAL A 23 -32.32 -4.85 12.76
N LEU A 24 -31.94 -3.77 13.44
CA LEU A 24 -30.84 -2.89 13.01
C LEU A 24 -29.50 -3.62 13.02
N ALA A 25 -29.25 -4.46 14.03
CA ALA A 25 -28.04 -5.27 14.13
C ALA A 25 -27.93 -6.29 12.99
N GLY A 26 -29.05 -6.80 12.47
CA GLY A 26 -29.06 -7.73 11.34
C GLY A 26 -28.74 -7.11 9.98
N ILE A 27 -29.01 -5.80 9.80
CA ILE A 27 -28.81 -5.07 8.52
C ILE A 27 -27.45 -4.34 8.49
N ALA A 28 -26.83 -4.12 9.64
CA ALA A 28 -25.56 -3.41 9.74
C ALA A 28 -24.37 -4.27 9.28
N ILE A 29 -24.16 -4.37 7.97
CA ILE A 29 -22.90 -4.87 7.40
C ILE A 29 -22.18 -3.69 6.72
N PRO A 30 -21.29 -2.99 7.43
CA PRO A 30 -20.41 -2.05 6.76
C PRO A 30 -19.30 -2.81 6.03
N SER A 31 -19.35 -2.82 4.69
CA SER A 31 -18.30 -3.44 3.86
C SER A 31 -17.13 -2.48 3.66
N PHE A 32 -16.17 -2.51 4.60
CA PHE A 32 -14.95 -1.71 4.55
C PHE A 32 -13.78 -2.39 3.82
N THR A 33 -13.88 -3.69 3.55
CA THR A 33 -12.76 -4.50 3.06
C THR A 33 -12.27 -4.07 1.67
N GLY A 34 -13.18 -3.91 0.70
CA GLY A 34 -12.81 -3.57 -0.68
C GLY A 34 -12.22 -2.16 -0.87
N GLN A 35 -12.59 -1.21 -0.01
CA GLN A 35 -12.05 0.16 -0.08
C GLN A 35 -10.59 0.21 0.39
N VAL A 36 -10.24 -0.56 1.41
CA VAL A 36 -8.86 -0.67 1.92
C VAL A 36 -7.95 -1.29 0.86
N ASP A 37 -8.39 -2.37 0.21
CA ASP A 37 -7.59 -3.02 -0.83
C ASP A 37 -7.35 -2.09 -2.04
N THR A 38 -8.38 -1.35 -2.46
CA THR A 38 -8.26 -0.35 -3.53
C THR A 38 -7.29 0.77 -3.16
N ALA A 39 -7.32 1.25 -1.91
CA ALA A 39 -6.40 2.28 -1.44
C ALA A 39 -4.94 1.79 -1.43
N ARG A 40 -4.71 0.53 -1.05
CA ARG A 40 -3.38 -0.10 -1.08
C ARG A 40 -2.84 -0.22 -2.51
N VAL A 41 -3.66 -0.67 -3.47
CA VAL A 41 -3.25 -0.73 -4.89
C VAL A 41 -2.88 0.66 -5.42
N LYS A 42 -3.66 1.69 -5.09
CA LYS A 42 -3.37 3.07 -5.50
C LYS A 42 -2.08 3.61 -4.89
N ALA A 43 -1.80 3.27 -3.63
CA ALA A 43 -0.54 3.65 -2.97
C ALA A 43 0.67 3.00 -3.65
N ASP A 44 0.53 1.75 -4.09
CA ASP A 44 1.59 1.03 -4.80
C ASP A 44 1.83 1.61 -6.20
N ASP A 45 0.78 1.98 -6.93
CA ASP A 45 0.89 2.62 -8.24
C ASP A 45 1.61 3.99 -8.16
N ALA A 46 1.29 4.78 -7.13
CA ALA A 46 1.99 6.03 -6.84
C ALA A 46 3.48 5.78 -6.51
N SER A 47 3.76 4.75 -5.72
CA SER A 47 5.12 4.35 -5.35
C SER A 47 5.93 3.88 -6.56
N MET A 48 5.35 3.05 -7.42
CA MET A 48 5.95 2.59 -8.67
C MET A 48 6.29 3.76 -9.60
N THR A 49 5.39 4.74 -9.71
CA THR A 49 5.61 5.95 -10.51
C THR A 49 6.76 6.80 -9.95
N ALA A 50 6.84 6.97 -8.62
CA ALA A 50 7.93 7.68 -7.97
C ALA A 50 9.28 7.01 -8.23
N ILE A 51 9.36 5.68 -8.08
CA ILE A 51 10.58 4.90 -8.38
C ILE A 51 10.97 5.06 -9.85
N ALA A 52 10.02 4.91 -10.78
CA ALA A 52 10.30 5.05 -12.21
C ALA A 52 10.85 6.44 -12.56
N ASN A 53 10.31 7.48 -11.93
CA ASN A 53 10.81 8.85 -12.11
C ASN A 53 12.22 9.02 -11.54
N ALA A 54 12.49 8.50 -10.34
CA ALA A 54 13.83 8.53 -9.76
C ALA A 54 14.87 7.84 -10.66
N VAL A 55 14.54 6.70 -11.24
CA VAL A 55 15.40 6.01 -12.22
C VAL A 55 15.67 6.86 -13.45
N ARG A 56 14.65 7.55 -13.99
CA ARG A 56 14.80 8.45 -15.15
C ARG A 56 15.67 9.66 -14.83
N VAL A 57 15.49 10.26 -13.65
CA VAL A 57 16.32 11.40 -13.21
C VAL A 57 17.77 10.97 -13.03
N TYR A 58 18.01 9.82 -12.39
CA TYR A 58 19.37 9.27 -12.27
C TYR A 58 20.04 9.10 -13.64
N TYR A 59 19.31 8.53 -14.61
CA TYR A 59 19.81 8.35 -15.97
C TYR A 59 20.11 9.69 -16.66
N ALA A 60 19.25 10.70 -16.49
CA ALA A 60 19.47 12.02 -17.08
C ALA A 60 20.74 12.70 -16.53
N GLU A 61 21.07 12.50 -15.26
CA GLU A 61 22.25 13.12 -14.63
C GLU A 61 23.54 12.35 -14.90
N HIS A 62 23.48 11.02 -14.85
CA HIS A 62 24.67 10.17 -14.89
C HIS A 62 24.91 9.51 -16.26
N ASN A 63 23.99 9.67 -17.20
CA ASN A 63 23.97 9.01 -18.52
C ASN A 63 24.15 7.48 -18.45
N LYS A 64 23.76 6.90 -17.31
CA LYS A 64 23.89 5.47 -16.98
C LYS A 64 22.70 5.08 -16.09
N TRP A 65 22.25 3.84 -16.20
CA TRP A 65 21.15 3.37 -15.37
C TRP A 65 21.62 3.04 -13.94
N PRO A 66 20.75 3.28 -12.93
CA PRO A 66 21.09 2.98 -11.54
C PRO A 66 21.24 1.47 -11.33
N GLY A 67 22.01 1.06 -10.33
CA GLY A 67 22.23 -0.36 -10.03
C GLY A 67 23.13 -1.09 -11.04
N GLY A 68 23.67 -0.39 -12.04
CA GLY A 68 24.37 -1.06 -13.15
C GLY A 68 23.43 -1.84 -14.07
N LEU A 69 22.13 -1.52 -14.04
CA LEU A 69 21.16 -2.04 -14.98
C LEU A 69 21.64 -1.79 -16.41
N ILE A 70 21.82 -2.85 -17.18
CA ILE A 70 21.89 -2.76 -18.63
C ILE A 70 20.47 -2.99 -19.18
N ASN A 71 20.23 -2.81 -20.48
CA ASN A 71 18.93 -3.16 -21.10
C ASN A 71 18.73 -4.69 -21.03
N ASP A 72 18.59 -5.22 -19.83
CA ASP A 72 18.53 -6.63 -19.51
C ASP A 72 17.09 -7.04 -19.28
N SER A 73 16.80 -8.31 -19.57
CA SER A 73 15.48 -8.88 -19.34
C SER A 73 15.21 -9.18 -17.86
N VAL A 74 16.21 -9.01 -17.00
CA VAL A 74 16.16 -9.33 -15.57
C VAL A 74 15.79 -8.11 -14.74
N GLY A 75 14.80 -8.26 -13.85
CA GLY A 75 14.46 -7.25 -12.86
C GLY A 75 15.41 -7.28 -11.66
N ILE A 76 15.79 -6.12 -11.14
CA ILE A 76 16.53 -5.99 -9.87
C ILE A 76 15.56 -5.67 -8.75
N LYS A 77 15.72 -6.36 -7.62
CA LYS A 77 14.96 -6.13 -6.39
C LYS A 77 15.33 -4.76 -5.80
N LEU A 78 14.34 -3.94 -5.52
CA LEU A 78 14.43 -2.68 -4.77
C LEU A 78 13.71 -2.87 -3.44
N ASP A 79 14.49 -3.18 -2.41
CA ASP A 79 14.00 -3.42 -1.07
C ASP A 79 14.34 -2.22 -0.17
N PRO A 80 13.34 -1.62 0.50
CA PRO A 80 13.54 -0.49 1.40
C PRO A 80 14.35 -0.84 2.66
N ASP A 81 14.52 -2.13 2.97
CA ASP A 81 15.32 -2.60 4.10
C ASP A 81 16.76 -2.99 3.69
N GLU A 82 17.06 -3.05 2.38
CA GLU A 82 18.40 -3.41 1.83
C GLU A 82 19.21 -2.20 1.34
N VAL A 83 18.82 -0.97 1.71
CA VAL A 83 19.50 0.28 1.26
C VAL A 83 20.95 0.38 1.73
N ASN A 84 21.31 -0.39 2.76
CA ASN A 84 22.66 -0.42 3.34
C ASN A 84 23.46 -1.67 2.93
N THR A 85 22.91 -2.54 2.08
CA THR A 85 23.57 -3.76 1.58
C THR A 85 24.12 -3.50 0.17
N ASP A 86 24.84 -4.46 -0.44
CA ASP A 86 25.44 -4.38 -1.79
C ASP A 86 24.44 -4.12 -2.95
N ASN A 87 23.17 -3.83 -2.64
CA ASN A 87 22.14 -3.42 -3.59
C ASN A 87 22.43 -2.01 -4.11
N LYS A 88 23.21 -1.97 -5.18
CA LYS A 88 23.61 -0.75 -5.86
C LYS A 88 22.42 0.08 -6.35
N LEU A 89 21.29 -0.55 -6.72
CA LEU A 89 20.09 0.16 -7.16
C LEU A 89 19.48 0.98 -6.01
N ALA A 90 19.31 0.37 -4.83
CA ALA A 90 18.77 1.06 -3.67
C ALA A 90 19.67 2.24 -3.24
N LYS A 91 21.00 2.05 -3.31
CA LYS A 91 21.98 3.10 -3.01
C LYS A 91 21.93 4.26 -4.01
N ASP A 92 21.89 3.96 -5.31
CA ASP A 92 21.83 4.96 -6.38
C ASP A 92 20.53 5.77 -6.32
N LEU A 93 19.41 5.15 -5.96
CA LEU A 93 18.11 5.82 -5.87
C LEU A 93 17.85 6.55 -4.55
N LYS A 94 18.61 6.26 -3.49
CA LYS A 94 18.47 6.89 -2.16
C LYS A 94 18.57 8.41 -2.21
N THR A 95 19.36 8.98 -3.12
CA THR A 95 19.51 10.43 -3.26
C THR A 95 18.33 11.09 -3.98
N TYR A 96 17.53 10.31 -4.72
CA TYR A 96 16.41 10.79 -5.53
C TYR A 96 15.05 10.46 -4.91
N LEU A 97 15.03 9.56 -3.92
CA LEU A 97 13.87 9.18 -3.15
C LEU A 97 14.14 9.51 -1.68
N ASP A 98 13.33 10.40 -1.09
CA ASP A 98 13.40 10.75 0.34
C ASP A 98 13.36 9.50 1.23
N THR A 99 12.48 8.56 0.88
CA THR A 99 12.45 7.20 1.41
C THR A 99 12.09 6.25 0.28
N ILE A 100 12.67 5.04 0.29
CA ILE A 100 12.22 3.98 -0.63
C ILE A 100 10.84 3.53 -0.14
N PRO A 101 9.78 3.70 -0.95
CA PRO A 101 8.44 3.32 -0.53
C PRO A 101 8.36 1.81 -0.29
N LYS A 102 7.50 1.40 0.64
CA LYS A 102 7.19 -0.01 0.90
C LYS A 102 5.86 -0.36 0.24
N PRO A 103 5.77 -1.47 -0.51
CA PRO A 103 4.49 -1.92 -1.04
C PRO A 103 3.47 -2.18 0.06
N GLN A 104 2.23 -1.83 -0.21
CA GLN A 104 1.07 -2.06 0.63
C GLN A 104 0.33 -3.35 0.24
N GLN A 105 0.59 -3.88 -0.96
CA GLN A 105 0.15 -5.18 -1.46
C GLN A 105 1.29 -6.21 -1.47
N GLY A 106 0.91 -7.49 -1.35
CA GLY A 106 1.85 -8.62 -1.35
C GLY A 106 2.45 -8.96 0.01
N THR A 107 2.88 -10.21 0.19
CA THR A 107 3.63 -10.66 1.38
C THR A 107 5.04 -10.08 1.41
N ASP A 108 5.56 -9.82 0.22
CA ASP A 108 6.93 -9.46 -0.06
C ASP A 108 7.04 -7.94 -0.25
N LYS A 109 7.61 -7.24 0.73
CA LYS A 109 7.59 -5.77 0.84
C LYS A 109 8.68 -5.06 0.02
N PHE A 110 8.85 -5.45 -1.24
CA PHE A 110 9.82 -4.84 -2.15
C PHE A 110 9.23 -4.61 -3.55
N PHE A 111 9.95 -3.86 -4.39
CA PHE A 111 9.61 -3.65 -5.79
C PHE A 111 10.64 -4.34 -6.70
N TRP A 112 10.23 -4.78 -7.89
CA TRP A 112 11.13 -5.17 -8.97
C TRP A 112 11.25 -4.01 -9.96
N VAL A 113 12.47 -3.64 -10.32
CA VAL A 113 12.76 -2.60 -11.31
C VAL A 113 13.48 -3.24 -12.50
N ARG A 114 12.94 -3.08 -13.70
CA ARG A 114 13.55 -3.53 -14.95
C ARG A 114 13.66 -2.37 -15.94
N ILE A 115 14.64 -2.48 -16.84
CA ILE A 115 14.80 -1.59 -17.97
C ILE A 115 14.81 -2.41 -19.24
N SER A 116 13.77 -2.29 -20.07
CA SER A 116 13.65 -3.00 -21.34
C SER A 116 13.43 -2.01 -22.47
N ALA A 117 14.32 -2.05 -23.47
CA ALA A 117 14.29 -1.14 -24.63
C ALA A 117 14.14 0.35 -24.25
N GLY A 118 14.87 0.80 -23.21
CA GLY A 118 14.82 2.18 -22.72
C GLY A 118 13.57 2.56 -21.91
N LYS A 119 12.66 1.61 -21.67
CA LYS A 119 11.50 1.80 -20.79
C LYS A 119 11.80 1.27 -19.40
N VAL A 120 11.53 2.09 -18.38
CA VAL A 120 11.59 1.70 -16.97
C VAL A 120 10.28 1.06 -16.59
N GLU A 121 10.32 -0.19 -16.17
CA GLU A 121 9.19 -0.96 -15.66
C GLU A 121 9.39 -1.23 -14.17
N VAL A 122 8.40 -0.90 -13.35
CA VAL A 122 8.42 -1.18 -11.90
C VAL A 122 7.21 -2.05 -11.60
N LYS A 123 7.37 -3.11 -10.80
CA LYS A 123 6.29 -4.00 -10.36
C LYS A 123 6.41 -4.30 -8.88
N VAL A 124 5.29 -4.52 -8.20
CA VAL A 124 5.27 -4.98 -6.81
C VAL A 124 5.89 -6.38 -6.70
N GLY A 125 6.62 -6.61 -5.61
CA GLY A 125 7.41 -7.82 -5.35
C GLY A 125 6.60 -9.07 -5.05
N GLY A 126 7.20 -10.21 -5.40
CA GLY A 126 6.85 -11.57 -5.04
C GLY A 126 8.13 -12.42 -5.08
N ALA A 127 8.10 -13.65 -4.54
CA ALA A 127 9.27 -14.54 -4.45
C ALA A 127 10.07 -14.73 -5.77
N ALA A 128 9.44 -14.53 -6.93
CA ALA A 128 10.10 -14.54 -8.25
C ALA A 128 9.89 -13.20 -8.98
N SER A 129 10.84 -12.86 -9.86
CA SER A 129 10.74 -11.68 -10.73
C SER A 129 9.51 -11.81 -11.65
N PRO A 130 8.64 -10.78 -11.72
CA PRO A 130 7.47 -10.75 -12.59
C PRO A 130 7.79 -10.33 -14.04
N PHE A 131 9.06 -10.40 -14.44
CA PHE A 131 9.59 -9.95 -15.73
C PHE A 131 10.37 -11.05 -16.42
#